data_AF-A0AAE0HZF0-F1
#
_entry.id   AF-A0AAE0HZF0-F1
#
_cell.length_a   1.000
_cell.length_b   1.000
_cell.length_c   1.000
_cell.angle_alpha   90.00
_cell.angle_beta   90.00
_cell.angle_gamma   90.00
#
_symmetry.space_group_name_H-M   'P 1'
#
loop_
_entity.id
_entity.type
_entity.pdbx_description
1 polymer ?
#
loop_
_entity_poly.entity_id
_entity_poly.type
_entity_poly.pdbx_seq_one_letter_code
_entity_poly.pdbx_strand_id
1 'polypeptide(L)'
;MFARRTILRPKTADEIEAEEWNHCGRSSKVAMERGCVMEPLFYGWMPPQCVFQELSYAYPVFEDREWFSDENLTVPIASPEKLWKGEFVKIYTHKYHGEHCLFQWRKLQYAIHHRKEFLDNKTVSLHHENHCADQLSAGCERPLDRNEVELGFYRCRKTIW
;
A
#
# COMPACT_ATOMS: atom_id res chain seq x y z
N MET A 1 0.93 11.37 -45.23
CA MET A 1 1.69 12.30 -44.36
C MET A 1 1.69 11.67 -42.97
N PHE A 2 2.72 10.88 -42.62
CA PHE A 2 2.79 10.19 -41.33
C PHE A 2 3.24 11.19 -40.27
N ALA A 3 2.38 11.48 -39.29
CA ALA A 3 2.76 12.26 -38.13
C ALA A 3 3.87 11.51 -37.38
N ARG A 4 5.06 12.11 -37.30
CA ARG A 4 6.14 11.62 -36.44
C ARG A 4 5.59 11.60 -35.01
N ARG A 5 5.33 10.42 -34.46
CA ARG A 5 5.25 10.23 -33.01
C ARG A 5 6.60 10.65 -32.46
N THR A 6 6.67 11.82 -31.83
CA THR A 6 7.83 12.22 -31.04
C THR A 6 7.93 11.20 -29.91
N ILE A 7 8.90 10.29 -30.01
CA ILE A 7 9.22 9.39 -28.90
C ILE A 7 9.85 10.29 -27.85
N LEU A 8 9.04 10.71 -26.87
CA LEU A 8 9.54 11.41 -25.70
C LEU A 8 10.53 10.48 -25.01
N ARG A 9 11.71 10.99 -24.67
CA ARG A 9 12.69 10.26 -23.86
C ARG A 9 12.02 9.85 -22.55
N PRO A 10 12.29 8.65 -22.01
CA PRO A 10 11.91 8.32 -20.65
C PRO A 10 12.43 9.39 -19.67
N LYS A 11 11.56 9.84 -18.75
CA LYS A 11 11.92 10.76 -17.67
C LYS A 11 12.84 10.06 -16.67
N THR A 12 13.71 10.81 -16.00
CA THR A 12 14.51 10.31 -14.88
C THR A 12 13.63 10.14 -13.63
N ALA A 13 14.12 9.42 -12.62
CA ALA A 13 13.43 9.31 -11.34
C ALA A 13 13.21 10.69 -10.71
N ASP A 14 14.23 11.55 -10.67
CA ASP A 14 14.11 12.91 -10.12
C ASP A 14 13.09 13.77 -10.87
N GLU A 15 13.00 13.62 -12.20
CA GLU A 15 12.00 14.32 -13.01
C GLU A 15 10.58 13.86 -12.67
N ILE A 16 10.37 12.57 -12.41
CA ILE A 16 9.07 12.00 -12.00
C ILE A 16 8.71 12.42 -10.57
N GLU A 17 9.68 12.39 -9.65
CA GLU A 17 9.52 12.84 -8.26
C GLU A 17 9.17 14.33 -8.15
N ALA A 18 9.64 15.15 -9.09
CA ALA A 18 9.33 16.58 -9.15
C ALA A 18 7.94 16.88 -9.72
N GLU A 19 7.20 15.89 -10.24
CA GLU A 19 5.88 16.14 -10.81
C GLU A 19 4.83 16.33 -9.70
N GLU A 20 4.00 17.38 -9.84
CA GLU A 20 2.96 17.70 -8.85
C GLU A 20 1.96 16.55 -8.62
N TRP A 21 1.74 15.69 -9.63
CA TRP A 21 0.87 14.52 -9.47
C TRP A 21 1.46 13.43 -8.58
N ASN A 22 2.78 13.41 -8.36
CA ASN A 22 3.50 12.33 -7.69
C ASN A 22 3.57 12.50 -6.17
N HIS A 23 2.97 13.56 -5.60
CA HIS A 23 2.98 13.77 -4.15
C HIS A 23 1.69 14.38 -3.58
N CYS A 24 1.35 13.95 -2.36
CA CYS A 24 0.14 14.36 -1.65
C CYS A 24 0.36 15.48 -0.62
N GLY A 25 1.55 16.07 -0.58
CA GLY A 25 1.91 17.07 0.43
C GLY A 25 2.13 16.46 1.82
N ARG A 26 1.93 17.26 2.88
CA ARG A 26 2.23 16.91 4.28
C ARG A 26 1.03 17.05 5.24
N SER A 27 -0.19 17.18 4.72
CA SER A 27 -1.41 17.22 5.54
C SER A 27 -2.60 16.64 4.78
N SER A 28 -3.58 16.08 5.50
CA SER A 28 -4.80 15.53 4.89
C SER A 28 -5.56 16.57 4.07
N LYS A 29 -5.58 17.82 4.53
CA LYS A 29 -6.17 18.94 3.78
C LYS A 29 -5.51 19.10 2.40
N VAL A 30 -4.18 19.21 2.36
CA VAL A 30 -3.43 19.39 1.10
C VAL A 30 -3.58 18.16 0.20
N ALA A 31 -3.57 16.95 0.78
CA ALA A 31 -3.76 15.72 0.04
C ALA A 31 -5.13 15.67 -0.66
N MET A 32 -6.20 16.01 0.07
CA MET A 32 -7.55 16.10 -0.50
C MET A 32 -7.67 17.20 -1.56
N GLU A 33 -7.08 18.38 -1.33
CA GLU A 33 -7.05 19.48 -2.30
C GLU A 33 -6.34 19.08 -3.61
N ARG A 34 -5.37 18.16 -3.53
CA ARG A 34 -4.63 17.60 -4.67
C ARG A 34 -5.29 16.37 -5.30
N GLY A 35 -6.43 15.93 -4.77
CA GLY A 35 -7.15 14.75 -5.27
C GLY A 35 -6.46 13.41 -4.96
N CYS A 36 -5.59 13.38 -3.94
CA CYS A 36 -5.05 12.12 -3.45
C CYS A 36 -6.12 11.27 -2.78
N VAL A 37 -5.88 9.97 -2.74
CA VAL A 37 -6.80 8.96 -2.21
C VAL A 37 -6.18 8.31 -0.98
N MET A 38 -6.97 8.15 0.08
CA MET A 38 -6.56 7.41 1.27
C MET A 38 -6.49 5.92 0.93
N GLU A 39 -5.37 5.26 1.23
CA GLU A 39 -5.23 3.81 1.22
C GLU A 39 -5.36 3.30 2.67
N PRO A 40 -6.51 2.73 3.07
CA PRO A 40 -6.79 2.38 4.47
C PRO A 40 -5.76 1.43 5.07
N LEU A 41 -5.31 0.44 4.31
CA LEU A 41 -4.36 -0.54 4.81
C LEU A 41 -2.94 0.00 4.91
N PHE A 42 -2.65 1.19 4.39
CA PHE A 42 -1.39 1.90 4.61
C PHE A 42 -1.55 3.09 5.55
N TYR A 43 -2.79 3.42 5.93
CA TYR A 43 -3.19 4.67 6.60
C TYR A 43 -2.44 5.89 6.03
N GLY A 44 -2.51 6.06 4.71
CA GLY A 44 -1.73 7.06 4.02
C GLY A 44 -2.41 7.59 2.75
N TRP A 45 -2.18 8.88 2.48
CA TRP A 45 -2.60 9.53 1.25
C TRP A 45 -1.65 9.19 0.10
N MET A 46 -2.21 8.72 -1.01
CA MET A 46 -1.47 8.31 -2.20
C MET A 46 -1.99 9.01 -3.45
N PRO A 47 -1.12 9.27 -4.45
CA PRO A 47 -1.59 9.65 -5.78
C PRO A 47 -2.56 8.61 -6.33
N PRO A 48 -3.64 9.01 -7.02
CA PRO A 48 -4.71 8.10 -7.42
C PRO A 48 -4.22 6.94 -8.31
N GLN A 49 -3.18 7.14 -9.13
CA GLN A 49 -2.60 6.07 -9.95
C GLN A 49 -1.89 4.97 -9.14
N CYS A 50 -1.56 5.23 -7.87
CA CYS A 50 -0.93 4.27 -6.96
C CYS A 50 -1.94 3.56 -6.04
N VAL A 51 -3.24 3.88 -6.14
CA VAL A 51 -4.31 3.21 -5.40
C VAL A 51 -5.11 2.31 -6.33
N PHE A 52 -5.13 1.01 -6.05
CA PHE A 52 -5.84 0.04 -6.85
C PHE A 52 -7.19 -0.26 -6.20
N GLN A 53 -8.19 0.56 -6.50
CA GLN A 53 -9.49 0.55 -5.79
C GLN A 53 -10.14 -0.85 -5.70
N GLU A 54 -10.07 -1.64 -6.77
CA GLU A 54 -10.57 -3.04 -6.76
C GLU A 54 -9.91 -3.88 -5.66
N LEU A 55 -8.60 -3.73 -5.48
CA LEU A 55 -7.85 -4.42 -4.43
C LEU A 55 -8.15 -3.82 -3.05
N SER A 56 -8.17 -2.49 -2.92
CA SER A 56 -8.43 -1.82 -1.64
C SER A 56 -9.84 -2.15 -1.11
N TYR A 57 -10.86 -2.20 -1.97
CA TYR A 57 -12.23 -2.52 -1.59
C TYR A 57 -12.44 -3.98 -1.16
N ALA A 58 -11.54 -4.89 -1.53
CA ALA A 58 -11.56 -6.25 -1.01
C ALA A 58 -11.21 -6.32 0.49
N TYR A 59 -10.69 -5.24 1.07
CA TYR A 59 -10.26 -5.17 2.47
C TYR A 59 -10.73 -3.86 3.16
N PRO A 60 -12.01 -3.76 3.56
CA PRO A 60 -12.60 -2.55 4.13
C PRO A 60 -12.22 -2.35 5.62
N VAL A 61 -10.93 -2.13 5.90
CA VAL A 61 -10.38 -2.16 7.28
C VAL A 61 -10.85 -1.03 8.19
N PHE A 62 -11.40 0.05 7.63
CA PHE A 62 -12.01 1.11 8.43
C PHE A 62 -13.43 0.77 8.86
N GLU A 63 -14.12 -0.12 8.12
CA GLU A 63 -15.50 -0.51 8.36
C GLU A 63 -15.62 -1.81 9.16
N ASP A 64 -14.62 -2.69 9.09
CA ASP A 64 -14.73 -4.07 9.61
C ASP A 64 -14.27 -4.26 11.07
N ARG A 65 -13.79 -3.20 11.74
CA ARG A 65 -13.32 -3.25 13.14
C ARG A 65 -13.38 -1.91 13.84
N GLU A 66 -13.22 -1.96 15.16
CA GLU A 66 -13.11 -0.76 15.99
C GLU A 66 -11.72 -0.13 15.90
N TRP A 67 -11.73 1.20 15.93
CA TRP A 67 -10.56 2.06 15.90
C TRP A 67 -10.61 3.04 17.05
N PHE A 68 -9.44 3.37 17.59
CA PHE A 68 -9.28 4.22 18.76
C PHE A 68 -8.29 5.34 18.48
N SER A 69 -8.52 6.48 19.11
CA SER A 69 -7.64 7.66 18.99
C SER A 69 -6.49 7.66 19.99
N ASP A 70 -6.50 6.74 20.96
CA ASP A 70 -5.51 6.57 22.00
C ASP A 70 -4.92 5.16 22.02
N GLU A 71 -3.69 5.06 22.48
CA GLU A 71 -2.92 3.80 22.51
C GLU A 71 -3.47 2.77 23.50
N ASN A 72 -4.16 3.22 24.55
CA ASN A 72 -4.79 2.33 25.54
C ASN A 72 -6.10 1.72 25.03
N LEU A 73 -6.54 2.06 23.81
CA LEU A 73 -7.75 1.55 23.18
C LEU A 73 -9.01 1.86 24.01
N THR A 74 -9.10 3.09 24.55
CA THR A 74 -10.20 3.50 25.45
C THR A 74 -11.12 4.55 24.85
N VAL A 75 -10.67 5.28 23.83
CA VAL A 75 -11.39 6.38 23.17
C VAL A 75 -11.72 5.98 21.73
N PRO A 76 -12.90 5.38 21.49
CA PRO A 76 -13.27 4.91 20.17
C PRO A 76 -13.49 6.07 19.19
N ILE A 77 -13.11 5.85 17.94
CA ILE A 77 -13.37 6.75 16.82
C ILE A 77 -14.77 6.44 16.29
N ALA A 78 -15.69 7.35 16.53
CA ALA A 78 -17.13 7.11 16.34
C ALA A 78 -17.60 6.85 14.89
N SER A 79 -16.78 7.11 13.87
CA SER A 79 -17.16 6.90 12.47
C SER A 79 -15.95 6.59 11.58
N PRO A 80 -16.04 5.60 10.67
CA PRO A 80 -15.05 5.34 9.63
C PRO A 80 -14.75 6.56 8.75
N GLU A 81 -15.72 7.46 8.57
CA GLU A 81 -15.55 8.68 7.77
C GLU A 81 -14.38 9.55 8.26
N LYS A 82 -14.15 9.59 9.59
CA LYS A 82 -13.03 10.34 10.16
C LYS A 82 -11.67 9.71 9.83
N LEU A 83 -11.62 8.39 9.70
CA LEU A 83 -10.44 7.64 9.27
C LEU A 83 -10.15 7.90 7.79
N TRP A 84 -11.19 7.84 6.94
CA TRP A 84 -11.10 8.19 5.52
C TRP A 84 -10.63 9.63 5.28
N LYS A 85 -11.05 10.57 6.13
CA LYS A 85 -10.59 11.97 6.11
C LYS A 85 -9.21 12.18 6.70
N GLY A 86 -8.60 11.15 7.30
CA GLY A 86 -7.30 11.24 7.96
C GLY A 86 -7.27 12.33 9.03
N GLU A 87 -8.32 12.42 9.86
CA GLU A 87 -8.44 13.46 10.91
C GLU A 87 -7.44 13.25 12.06
N PHE A 88 -6.88 12.04 12.19
CA PHE A 88 -5.98 11.67 13.27
C PHE A 88 -4.58 11.36 12.72
N VAL A 89 -3.53 11.84 13.38
CA VAL A 89 -2.14 11.49 12.98
C VAL A 89 -1.82 10.03 13.33
N LYS A 90 -2.43 9.50 14.40
CA LYS A 90 -2.27 8.11 14.86
C LYS A 90 -3.64 7.54 15.20
N ILE A 91 -3.82 6.27 14.84
CA ILE A 91 -5.01 5.48 15.13
C ILE A 91 -4.59 4.09 15.59
N TYR A 92 -5.40 3.48 16.43
CA TYR A 92 -5.07 2.24 17.13
C TYR A 92 -6.21 1.23 16.97
N THR A 93 -5.87 -0.05 16.84
CA THR A 93 -6.82 -1.16 16.78
C THR A 93 -6.12 -2.45 17.20
N HIS A 94 -6.89 -3.49 17.55
CA HIS A 94 -6.35 -4.79 17.96
C HIS A 94 -5.72 -5.58 16.82
N LYS A 95 -6.11 -5.31 15.57
CA LYS A 95 -5.68 -6.08 14.40
C LYS A 95 -5.42 -5.11 13.26
N TYR A 96 -4.19 -5.01 12.78
CA TYR A 96 -3.87 -4.20 11.60
C TYR A 96 -2.53 -4.60 10.99
N HIS A 97 -1.47 -4.68 11.80
CA HIS A 97 -0.10 -4.77 11.31
C HIS A 97 0.16 -6.00 10.42
N GLY A 98 -0.31 -7.19 10.81
CA GLY A 98 -0.20 -8.40 9.97
C GLY A 98 -0.96 -8.28 8.64
N GLU A 99 -2.15 -7.67 8.65
CA GLU A 99 -2.94 -7.45 7.43
C GLU A 99 -2.32 -6.38 6.53
N HIS A 100 -1.77 -5.30 7.11
CA HIS A 100 -0.97 -4.29 6.41
C HIS A 100 0.21 -4.95 5.68
N CYS A 101 0.99 -5.78 6.38
CA CYS A 101 2.14 -6.47 5.80
C CYS A 101 1.71 -7.39 4.65
N LEU A 102 0.67 -8.20 4.85
CA LEU A 102 0.17 -9.09 3.80
C LEU A 102 -0.45 -8.34 2.62
N PHE A 103 -1.11 -7.22 2.87
CA PHE A 103 -1.69 -6.39 1.82
C PHE A 103 -0.62 -5.72 0.96
N GLN A 104 0.52 -5.32 1.53
CA GLN A 104 1.66 -4.84 0.74
C GLN A 104 2.11 -5.88 -0.30
N TRP A 105 2.24 -7.15 0.11
CA TRP A 105 2.55 -8.25 -0.82
C TRP A 105 1.49 -8.43 -1.91
N ARG A 106 0.20 -8.38 -1.54
CA ARG A 106 -0.91 -8.44 -2.51
C ARG A 106 -0.88 -7.28 -3.49
N LYS A 107 -0.57 -6.07 -3.02
CA LYS A 107 -0.49 -4.86 -3.84
C LYS A 107 0.66 -4.92 -4.83
N LEU A 108 1.83 -5.39 -4.41
CA LEU A 108 2.96 -5.64 -5.30
C LEU A 108 2.61 -6.67 -6.38
N GLN A 109 2.03 -7.81 -5.98
CA GLN A 109 1.64 -8.86 -6.91
C GLN A 109 0.55 -8.39 -7.88
N TYR A 110 -0.43 -7.62 -7.40
CA TYR A 110 -1.47 -7.01 -8.24
C TYR A 110 -0.85 -6.06 -9.27
N ALA A 111 0.10 -5.20 -8.86
CA ALA A 111 0.81 -4.31 -9.77
C ALA A 111 1.54 -5.07 -10.88
N ILE A 112 2.26 -6.13 -10.53
CA ILE A 112 2.99 -7.00 -11.47
C ILE A 112 2.02 -7.69 -12.43
N HIS A 113 0.97 -8.30 -11.91
CA HIS A 113 0.00 -9.05 -12.72
C HIS A 113 -0.71 -8.16 -13.73
N HIS A 114 -1.15 -6.98 -13.29
CA HIS A 114 -1.89 -6.02 -14.13
C HIS A 114 -0.98 -5.03 -14.87
N ARG A 115 0.34 -5.17 -14.77
CA ARG A 115 1.34 -4.31 -15.42
C ARG A 115 1.11 -2.82 -15.12
N LYS A 116 0.87 -2.50 -13.85
CA LYS A 116 0.67 -1.11 -13.42
C LYS A 116 1.94 -0.30 -13.66
N GLU A 117 1.76 0.90 -14.19
CA GLU A 117 2.87 1.81 -14.51
C GLU A 117 3.47 2.45 -13.25
N PHE A 118 2.63 2.70 -12.24
CA PHE A 118 3.01 3.35 -11.00
C PHE A 118 2.65 2.50 -9.79
N LEU A 119 3.50 2.58 -8.77
CA LEU A 119 3.33 1.93 -7.47
C LEU A 119 3.90 2.86 -6.40
N ASP A 120 3.32 2.84 -5.20
CA ASP A 120 3.73 3.74 -4.13
C ASP A 120 5.11 3.37 -3.54
N ASN A 121 5.79 4.38 -3.01
CA ASN A 121 7.12 4.27 -2.41
C ASN A 121 7.19 3.30 -1.21
N LYS A 122 6.10 3.16 -0.47
CA LYS A 122 6.01 2.24 0.68
C LYS A 122 6.03 0.78 0.18
N THR A 123 5.28 0.45 -0.87
CA THR A 123 5.23 -0.89 -1.44
C THR A 123 6.52 -1.30 -2.15
N VAL A 124 7.20 -0.40 -2.86
CA VAL A 124 8.47 -0.71 -3.56
C VAL A 124 9.70 -0.68 -2.66
N SER A 125 9.56 -0.24 -1.41
CA SER A 125 10.68 -0.15 -0.47
C SER A 125 11.12 -1.54 0.01
N LEU A 126 12.31 -1.97 -0.38
CA LEU A 126 12.91 -3.22 0.10
C LEU A 126 13.06 -3.26 1.63
N HIS A 127 13.38 -2.13 2.26
CA HIS A 127 13.46 -2.10 3.72
C HIS A 127 12.11 -2.39 4.38
N HIS A 128 11.03 -1.81 3.84
CA HIS A 128 9.68 -2.03 4.35
C HIS A 128 9.17 -3.44 4.01
N GLU A 129 9.52 -3.97 2.83
CA GLU A 129 9.21 -5.35 2.44
C GLU A 129 9.87 -6.37 3.37
N ASN A 130 11.15 -6.23 3.68
CA ASN A 130 11.85 -7.12 4.61
C ASN A 130 11.22 -7.08 6.01
N HIS A 131 10.88 -5.90 6.53
CA HIS A 131 10.13 -5.78 7.79
C HIS A 131 8.80 -6.53 7.72
N CYS A 132 8.04 -6.38 6.63
CA CYS A 132 6.77 -7.10 6.45
C CYS A 132 6.95 -8.60 6.35
N ALA A 133 7.99 -9.08 5.67
CA ALA A 133 8.34 -10.49 5.59
C ALA A 133 8.69 -11.07 6.97
N ASP A 134 9.49 -10.33 7.75
CA ASP A 134 9.86 -10.70 9.12
C ASP A 134 8.64 -10.74 10.05
N GLN A 135 7.68 -9.82 9.88
CA GLN A 135 6.42 -9.86 10.64
C GLN A 135 5.59 -11.12 10.33
N LEU A 136 5.62 -11.61 9.09
CA LEU A 136 4.91 -12.83 8.70
C LEU A 136 5.65 -14.09 9.19
N SER A 137 6.98 -14.10 9.19
CA SER A 137 7.80 -15.26 9.58
C SER A 137 8.04 -15.36 11.09
N ALA A 138 8.35 -14.25 11.76
CA ALA A 138 8.56 -14.21 13.21
C ALA A 138 7.23 -14.17 13.99
N GLY A 139 6.15 -13.76 13.34
CA GLY A 139 4.82 -13.70 13.92
C GLY A 139 4.13 -15.06 14.10
N CYS A 140 4.43 -16.07 13.26
CA CYS A 140 3.74 -17.39 13.30
C CYS A 140 4.50 -18.56 12.63
N GLU A 141 5.26 -19.32 13.41
CA GLU A 141 5.31 -20.79 13.42
C GLU A 141 5.48 -21.19 14.89
N ARG A 142 4.57 -21.98 15.47
CA ARG A 142 4.72 -22.47 16.85
C ARG A 142 5.70 -23.64 16.88
N PRO A 143 6.36 -23.92 18.02
CA PRO A 143 7.35 -24.99 18.12
C PRO A 143 6.89 -26.41 17.72
N LEU A 144 5.59 -26.65 17.50
CA LEU A 144 5.00 -27.94 17.14
C LEU A 144 4.23 -27.92 15.82
N ASP A 145 4.25 -26.81 15.08
CA ASP A 145 3.56 -26.73 13.80
C ASP A 145 4.29 -27.61 12.77
N ARG A 146 3.52 -28.33 11.94
CA ARG A 146 4.06 -29.12 10.82
C ARG A 146 3.87 -28.31 9.56
N ASN A 147 4.98 -27.84 8.99
CA ASN A 147 5.00 -27.16 7.70
C ASN A 147 5.41 -28.15 6.62
N GLU A 148 4.53 -28.38 5.65
CA GLU A 148 4.82 -29.20 4.47
C GLU A 148 5.49 -28.32 3.41
N VAL A 149 6.71 -28.69 3.01
CA VAL A 149 7.48 -27.98 1.98
C VAL A 149 7.74 -28.95 0.84
N GLU A 150 7.12 -28.69 -0.31
CA GLU A 150 7.26 -29.52 -1.51
C GLU A 150 8.36 -28.99 -2.44
N LEU A 151 9.17 -29.90 -3.00
CA LEU A 151 10.21 -29.57 -3.99
C LEU A 151 9.56 -29.15 -5.32
N GLY A 152 9.55 -27.84 -5.60
CA GLY A 152 9.07 -27.29 -6.87
C GLY A 152 10.18 -27.03 -7.89
N PHE A 153 9.93 -27.38 -9.16
CA PHE A 153 10.81 -27.07 -10.30
C PHE A 153 10.28 -25.85 -11.06
N TYR A 154 10.62 -24.66 -10.58
CA TYR A 154 10.12 -23.40 -11.11
C TYR A 154 10.91 -22.92 -12.34
N ARG A 155 10.26 -22.17 -13.24
CA ARG A 155 10.90 -21.59 -14.44
C ARG A 155 11.07 -20.08 -14.26
N CYS A 156 12.27 -19.59 -14.52
CA CYS A 156 12.51 -18.15 -14.63
C CYS A 156 11.80 -17.59 -15.87
N ARG A 157 11.10 -16.46 -15.71
CA ARG A 157 10.50 -15.70 -16.81
C ARG A 157 11.18 -14.35 -16.90
N LYS A 158 11.46 -13.89 -18.12
CA LYS A 158 11.94 -12.52 -18.34
C LYS A 158 10.89 -11.54 -17.82
N THR A 159 11.29 -10.61 -16.96
CA THR A 159 10.44 -9.51 -16.52
C THR A 159 10.11 -8.62 -17.71
N ILE A 160 8.90 -8.05 -17.70
CA ILE A 160 8.42 -7.12 -18.74
C ILE A 160 8.71 -5.65 -18.38
N TRP A 161 9.29 -5.44 -17.20
CA TRP A 161 9.93 -4.21 -16.76
C TRP A 161 11.44 -4.39 -16.85
#